data_AF-A0A7Y3EKZ5-F1
#
_entry.id   AF-A0A7Y3EKZ5-F1
#
_cell.length_a   1.000
_cell.length_b   1.000
_cell.length_c   1.000
_cell.angle_alpha   90.00
_cell.angle_beta   90.00
_cell.angle_gamma   90.00
#
_symmetry.space_group_name_H-M   'P 1'
#
loop_
_entity.id
_entity.type
_entity.pdbx_description
1 polymer ?
#
loop_
_entity_poly.entity_id
_entity_poly.type
_entity_poly.pdbx_seq_one_letter_code
_entity_poly.pdbx_strand_id
1 'polypeptide(L)'
;VIVISAGVLLGLLIGKPVEFSKLKIGFNLPMPFPYGMPAVSDLMWVIPALVVPQLPMTIGNAILSSTDLMHEYFGKRAHKATYRSIANSQGIADIVSFIWGGIPMCHGAGGLAANYRFGARTAGANIMVGSIFVLLGIFFGQNAIIILNLLPLSILGVLLIFSGAQLALMIQDLTEKKDLFVALIMLGITLTVNLAAAFICGIIIAYALKSEKVNV
;
A
#
# COMPACT_ATOMS: atom_id res chain seq x y z
N VAL A 1 14.54 -1.34 9.21
CA VAL A 1 15.91 -0.79 9.06
C VAL A 1 16.95 -1.90 8.98
N ILE A 2 17.16 -2.72 10.02
CA ILE A 2 18.20 -3.79 10.04
C ILE A 2 18.17 -4.69 8.79
N VAL A 3 16.99 -5.19 8.38
CA VAL A 3 16.85 -6.04 7.18
C VAL A 3 17.21 -5.30 5.89
N ILE A 4 16.85 -4.02 5.79
CA ILE A 4 17.16 -3.16 4.64
C ILE A 4 18.66 -2.85 4.63
N SER A 5 19.25 -2.48 5.77
CA SER A 5 20.68 -2.20 5.92
C SER A 5 21.54 -3.42 5.61
N ALA A 6 21.19 -4.58 6.19
CA ALA A 6 21.83 -5.86 5.90
C ALA A 6 21.66 -6.25 4.43
N GLY A 7 20.51 -5.91 3.84
CA GLY A 7 20.24 -6.11 2.42
C GLY A 7 21.09 -5.27 1.49
N VAL A 8 21.24 -3.98 1.79
CA VAL A 8 22.15 -3.11 1.05
C VAL A 8 23.59 -3.61 1.19
N LEU A 9 24.02 -4.00 2.39
CA LEU A 9 25.35 -4.58 2.63
C LEU A 9 25.57 -5.88 1.84
N LEU A 10 24.61 -6.81 1.86
CA LEU A 10 24.66 -8.04 1.08
C LEU A 10 24.62 -7.76 -0.43
N GLY A 11 23.81 -6.79 -0.87
CA GLY A 11 23.75 -6.35 -2.26
C GLY A 11 25.07 -5.74 -2.74
N LEU A 12 25.77 -5.01 -1.89
CA LEU A 12 27.09 -4.45 -2.17
C LEU A 12 28.20 -5.50 -2.16
N LEU A 13 28.11 -6.53 -1.30
CA LEU A 13 29.14 -7.57 -1.15
C LEU A 13 28.99 -8.75 -2.14
N ILE A 14 27.75 -9.11 -2.49
CA ILE A 14 27.41 -10.33 -3.24
C ILE A 14 26.64 -10.01 -4.54
N GLY A 15 26.04 -8.82 -4.64
CA GLY A 15 25.25 -8.42 -5.80
C GLY A 15 26.08 -8.11 -7.05
N LYS A 16 25.41 -7.91 -8.19
CA LYS A 16 26.07 -7.47 -9.42
C LYS A 16 26.82 -6.15 -9.16
N PRO A 17 28.04 -5.96 -9.68
CA PRO A 17 28.78 -4.72 -9.51
C PRO A 17 27.92 -3.57 -10.03
N VAL A 18 27.61 -2.63 -9.14
CA VAL A 18 26.78 -1.47 -9.46
C VAL A 18 27.63 -0.55 -10.33
N GLU A 19 27.16 -0.28 -11.54
CA GLU A 19 27.86 0.58 -12.49
C GLU A 19 27.69 2.05 -12.07
N PHE A 20 28.36 2.44 -10.98
CA PHE A 20 28.40 3.82 -10.48
C PHE A 20 28.90 4.82 -11.53
N SER A 21 29.60 4.37 -12.57
CA SER A 21 29.99 5.19 -13.72
C SER A 21 28.80 5.69 -14.55
N LYS A 22 27.63 5.04 -14.47
CA LYS A 22 26.38 5.48 -15.13
C LYS A 22 25.55 6.43 -14.27
N LEU A 23 25.94 6.65 -13.02
CA LEU A 23 25.26 7.55 -12.09
C LEU A 23 25.59 9.01 -12.45
N LYS A 24 24.75 9.59 -13.31
CA LYS A 24 24.82 11.01 -13.68
C LYS A 24 23.87 11.81 -12.82
N ILE A 25 24.40 12.85 -12.19
CA ILE A 25 23.60 13.87 -11.52
C ILE A 25 23.10 14.83 -12.61
N GLY A 26 21.79 15.05 -12.64
CA GLY A 26 21.13 15.99 -13.55
C GLY A 26 19.97 16.68 -12.85
N PHE A 27 19.19 17.45 -13.59
CA PHE A 27 17.95 18.03 -13.10
C PHE A 27 16.79 17.52 -13.94
N ASN A 28 16.04 16.57 -13.37
CA ASN A 28 14.98 15.82 -14.03
C ASN A 28 13.64 16.25 -13.44
N LEU A 29 12.99 17.22 -14.06
CA LEU A 29 11.64 17.61 -13.65
C LEU A 29 10.59 16.66 -14.24
N PRO A 30 9.58 16.26 -13.45
CA PRO A 30 8.54 15.39 -13.95
C PRO A 30 7.62 16.16 -14.91
N MET A 31 7.32 15.57 -16.05
CA MET A 31 6.38 16.14 -17.04
C MET A 31 4.94 15.80 -16.60
N PRO A 32 3.99 16.75 -16.66
CA PRO A 32 2.60 16.44 -16.41
C PRO A 32 2.04 15.58 -17.55
N PHE A 33 1.23 14.59 -17.20
CA PHE A 33 0.60 13.60 -18.06
C PHE A 33 1.60 12.87 -18.99
N PRO A 34 2.65 12.22 -18.46
CA PRO A 34 3.67 11.57 -19.28
C PRO A 34 3.12 10.42 -20.14
N TYR A 35 1.97 9.87 -19.75
CA TYR A 35 1.26 8.81 -20.46
C TYR A 35 -0.02 9.29 -21.16
N GLY A 36 -0.29 10.60 -21.16
CA GLY A 36 -1.55 11.18 -21.66
C GLY A 36 -2.75 10.95 -20.73
N MET A 37 -3.94 11.33 -21.21
CA MET A 37 -5.21 11.09 -20.50
C MET A 37 -5.77 9.71 -20.85
N PRO A 38 -6.36 8.97 -19.88
CA PRO A 38 -6.93 7.67 -20.14
C PRO A 38 -8.10 7.77 -21.12
N ALA A 39 -8.19 6.81 -22.05
CA ALA A 39 -9.32 6.73 -22.95
C ALA A 39 -10.56 6.22 -22.23
N VAL A 40 -11.75 6.48 -22.79
CA VAL A 40 -13.02 5.96 -22.24
C VAL A 40 -13.02 4.43 -22.18
N SER A 41 -12.39 3.77 -23.16
CA SER A 41 -12.21 2.31 -23.18
C SER A 41 -11.40 1.80 -21.98
N ASP A 42 -10.39 2.55 -21.55
CA ASP A 42 -9.55 2.17 -20.40
C ASP A 42 -10.37 2.27 -19.11
N LEU A 43 -11.16 3.33 -18.96
CA LEU A 43 -12.08 3.53 -17.83
C LEU A 43 -13.11 2.41 -17.73
N MET A 44 -13.68 1.96 -18.84
CA MET A 44 -14.66 0.87 -18.87
C MET A 44 -14.09 -0.45 -18.32
N TRP A 45 -12.79 -0.68 -18.47
CA TRP A 45 -12.10 -1.87 -17.92
C TRP A 45 -11.59 -1.65 -16.50
N VAL A 46 -10.96 -0.51 -16.23
CA VAL A 46 -10.30 -0.22 -14.94
C VAL A 46 -11.32 -0.07 -13.81
N ILE A 47 -12.48 0.53 -14.07
CA ILE A 47 -13.48 0.74 -13.01
C ILE A 47 -13.96 -0.60 -12.41
N PRO A 48 -14.46 -1.57 -13.21
CA PRO A 48 -14.88 -2.86 -12.66
C PRO A 48 -13.71 -3.72 -12.17
N ALA A 49 -12.59 -3.72 -12.88
CA ALA A 49 -11.47 -4.63 -12.59
C ALA A 49 -10.61 -4.19 -11.40
N LEU A 50 -10.47 -2.88 -11.17
CA LEU A 50 -9.55 -2.32 -10.18
C LEU A 50 -10.23 -1.38 -9.20
N VAL A 51 -11.11 -0.47 -9.63
CA VAL A 51 -11.70 0.52 -8.71
C VAL A 51 -12.68 -0.14 -7.74
N VAL A 52 -13.68 -0.86 -8.25
CA VAL A 52 -14.70 -1.53 -7.41
C VAL A 52 -14.07 -2.46 -6.37
N PRO A 53 -13.08 -3.32 -6.72
CA PRO A 53 -12.44 -4.22 -5.75
C PRO A 53 -11.52 -3.51 -4.77
N GLN A 54 -11.00 -2.34 -5.13
CA GLN A 54 -10.09 -1.58 -4.29
C GLN A 54 -10.83 -0.69 -3.28
N LEU A 55 -12.10 -0.33 -3.52
CA LEU A 55 -12.90 0.45 -2.57
C LEU A 55 -12.91 -0.15 -1.14
N PRO A 56 -13.19 -1.45 -0.94
CA PRO A 56 -13.24 -2.03 0.39
C PRO A 56 -11.87 -2.05 1.06
N MET A 57 -10.82 -2.38 0.32
CA MET A 57 -9.45 -2.42 0.83
C MET A 57 -8.99 -1.01 1.25
N THR A 58 -9.29 0.00 0.44
CA THR A 58 -8.99 1.40 0.74
C THR A 58 -9.76 1.90 1.95
N ILE A 59 -11.06 1.62 2.03
CA ILE A 59 -11.88 2.04 3.18
C ILE A 59 -11.39 1.36 4.46
N GLY A 60 -11.20 0.04 4.44
CA GLY A 60 -10.80 -0.73 5.61
C GLY A 60 -9.39 -0.39 6.09
N ASN A 61 -8.38 -0.61 5.24
CA ASN A 61 -6.98 -0.49 5.64
C ASN A 61 -6.50 0.97 5.65
N ALA A 62 -6.78 1.73 4.60
CA ALA A 62 -6.19 3.05 4.41
C ALA A 62 -6.97 4.18 5.09
N ILE A 63 -8.30 4.04 5.26
CA ILE A 63 -9.12 5.07 5.91
C ILE A 63 -9.40 4.70 7.36
N LEU A 64 -10.11 3.60 7.64
CA LEU A 64 -10.55 3.23 8.98
C LEU A 64 -9.35 2.86 9.87
N SER A 65 -8.65 1.77 9.55
CA SER A 65 -7.54 1.25 10.35
C SER A 65 -6.43 2.29 10.53
N SER A 66 -6.08 3.04 9.48
CA SER A 66 -5.07 4.08 9.58
C SER A 66 -5.51 5.22 10.52
N THR A 67 -6.77 5.64 10.46
CA THR A 67 -7.30 6.69 11.34
C THR A 67 -7.32 6.23 12.79
N ASP A 68 -7.83 5.02 13.06
CA ASP A 68 -7.94 4.45 14.41
C ASP A 68 -6.55 4.30 15.04
N LEU A 69 -5.59 3.80 14.26
CA LEU A 69 -4.22 3.65 14.72
C LEU A 69 -3.54 5.00 14.99
N MET A 70 -3.87 6.06 14.24
CA MET A 70 -3.40 7.41 14.57
C MET A 70 -3.97 7.88 15.91
N HIS A 71 -5.24 7.63 16.20
CA HIS A 71 -5.84 7.98 17.49
C HIS A 71 -5.25 7.18 18.64
N GLU A 72 -5.01 5.89 18.45
CA GLU A 72 -4.38 5.02 19.44
C GLU A 72 -2.96 5.49 19.78
N TYR A 73 -2.13 5.78 18.78
CA TYR A 73 -0.72 6.13 18.98
C TYR A 73 -0.47 7.59 19.36
N PHE A 74 -1.29 8.52 18.85
CA PHE A 74 -1.04 9.96 19.02
C PHE A 74 -2.10 10.67 19.88
N GLY A 75 -3.18 9.99 20.25
CA GLY A 75 -4.24 10.49 21.12
C GLY A 75 -4.78 11.84 20.65
N LYS A 76 -4.83 12.83 21.54
CA LYS A 76 -5.31 14.20 21.23
C LYS A 76 -4.60 14.86 20.04
N ARG A 77 -3.36 14.46 19.72
CA ARG A 77 -2.63 15.01 18.56
C ARG A 77 -3.23 14.55 17.22
N ALA A 78 -3.96 13.44 17.19
CA ALA A 78 -4.65 12.94 16.00
C ALA A 78 -6.02 13.59 15.74
N HIS A 79 -6.41 14.66 16.46
CA HIS A 79 -7.73 15.30 16.30
C HIS A 79 -8.09 15.71 14.85
N LYS A 80 -7.10 15.97 13.99
CA LYS A 80 -7.31 16.29 12.57
C LYS A 80 -7.54 15.04 11.69
N ALA A 81 -7.08 13.88 12.14
CA ALA A 81 -7.27 12.60 11.46
C ALA A 81 -8.71 12.12 11.70
N THR A 82 -9.64 12.67 10.93
CA THR A 82 -11.00 12.12 10.81
C THR A 82 -11.06 11.24 9.57
N TYR A 83 -11.96 10.25 9.53
CA TYR A 83 -12.15 9.40 8.35
C TYR A 83 -12.33 10.22 7.07
N ARG A 84 -13.10 11.32 7.14
CA ARG A 84 -13.29 12.25 6.02
C ARG A 84 -12.02 12.98 5.61
N SER A 85 -11.24 13.47 6.58
CA SER A 85 -9.98 14.15 6.30
C SER A 85 -8.95 13.20 5.67
N ILE A 86 -8.83 11.98 6.19
CA ILE A 86 -7.91 10.97 5.66
C ILE A 86 -8.33 10.57 4.25
N ALA A 87 -9.62 10.27 4.02
CA ALA A 87 -10.15 9.95 2.70
C ALA A 87 -9.89 11.08 1.68
N ASN A 88 -10.18 12.33 2.04
CA ASN A 88 -9.94 13.48 1.17
C ASN A 88 -8.44 13.68 0.88
N SER A 89 -7.59 13.58 1.90
CA SER A 89 -6.14 13.75 1.72
C SER A 89 -5.56 12.70 0.79
N GLN A 90 -6.02 11.45 0.88
CA GLN A 90 -5.59 10.37 0.00
C GLN A 90 -6.09 10.58 -1.42
N GLY A 91 -7.38 10.90 -1.61
CA GLY A 91 -7.92 11.15 -2.94
C GLY A 91 -7.21 12.32 -3.64
N ILE A 92 -6.90 13.39 -2.92
CA ILE A 92 -6.12 14.51 -3.46
C ILE A 92 -4.70 14.04 -3.83
N ALA A 93 -4.03 13.28 -2.95
CA ALA A 93 -2.70 12.75 -3.24
C ALA A 93 -2.68 11.83 -4.47
N ASP A 94 -3.71 11.01 -4.67
CA ASP A 94 -3.84 10.13 -5.83
C ASP A 94 -4.12 10.91 -7.12
N ILE A 95 -4.94 11.97 -7.08
CA ILE A 95 -5.15 12.87 -8.23
C ILE A 95 -3.83 13.56 -8.60
N VAL A 96 -3.09 14.04 -7.60
CA VAL A 96 -1.77 14.66 -7.77
C VAL A 96 -0.79 13.63 -8.36
N SER A 97 -0.77 12.40 -7.84
CA SER A 97 0.05 11.29 -8.36
C SER A 97 -0.25 11.02 -9.84
N PHE A 98 -1.54 10.96 -10.21
CA PHE A 98 -1.99 10.76 -11.59
C PHE A 98 -1.44 11.83 -12.55
N ILE A 99 -1.40 13.10 -12.15
CA ILE A 99 -0.86 14.19 -12.99
C ILE A 99 0.58 13.90 -13.41
N TRP A 100 1.39 13.24 -12.59
CA TRP A 100 2.78 12.91 -12.93
C TRP A 100 3.00 11.45 -13.33
N GLY A 101 1.92 10.71 -13.62
CA GLY A 101 1.99 9.29 -14.01
C GLY A 101 2.41 8.35 -12.87
N GLY A 102 2.24 8.78 -11.63
CA GLY A 102 2.46 7.95 -10.45
C GLY A 102 1.39 6.88 -10.27
N ILE A 103 1.72 5.84 -9.52
CA ILE A 103 0.78 4.79 -9.14
C ILE A 103 -0.13 5.27 -8.00
N PRO A 104 -1.33 4.67 -7.83
CA PRO A 104 -2.20 4.94 -6.68
C PRO A 104 -1.48 4.65 -5.36
N MET A 105 -1.73 5.48 -4.36
CA MET A 105 -1.09 5.45 -3.05
C MET A 105 -2.12 5.43 -1.92
N CYS A 106 -1.65 5.12 -0.71
CA CYS A 106 -2.48 5.22 0.48
C CYS A 106 -1.66 5.61 1.70
N HIS A 107 -2.32 6.04 2.78
CA HIS A 107 -1.63 6.33 4.05
C HIS A 107 -1.08 5.04 4.69
N GLY A 108 -1.86 3.96 4.64
CA GLY A 108 -1.49 2.61 5.05
C GLY A 108 -1.22 2.43 6.56
N ALA A 109 -2.06 1.68 7.26
CA ALA A 109 -1.92 1.47 8.70
C ALA A 109 -0.60 0.76 9.06
N GLY A 110 -0.17 -0.20 8.25
CA GLY A 110 1.09 -0.93 8.46
C GLY A 110 2.34 -0.05 8.39
N GLY A 111 2.38 0.91 7.45
CA GLY A 111 3.50 1.84 7.33
C GLY A 111 3.58 2.80 8.53
N LEU A 112 2.42 3.29 8.97
CA LEU A 112 2.30 4.07 10.20
C LEU A 112 2.77 3.29 11.43
N ALA A 113 2.30 2.04 11.58
CA ALA A 113 2.68 1.14 12.66
C ALA A 113 4.19 0.90 12.71
N ALA A 114 4.79 0.60 11.56
CA ALA A 114 6.22 0.37 11.45
C ALA A 114 7.01 1.61 11.86
N ASN A 115 6.69 2.78 11.30
CA ASN A 115 7.36 4.04 11.64
C ASN A 115 7.25 4.36 13.13
N TYR A 116 6.06 4.18 13.71
CA TYR A 116 5.85 4.35 15.14
C TYR A 116 6.67 3.36 15.97
N ARG A 117 6.72 2.08 15.58
CA ARG A 117 7.53 1.06 16.29
C ARG A 117 9.03 1.36 16.25
N PHE A 118 9.51 1.96 15.16
CA PHE A 118 10.89 2.43 15.01
C PHE A 118 11.17 3.81 15.64
N GLY A 119 10.24 4.36 16.41
CA GLY A 119 10.47 5.57 17.21
C GLY A 119 9.98 6.87 16.59
N ALA A 120 9.36 6.86 15.41
CA ALA A 120 8.75 8.06 14.86
C ALA A 120 7.57 8.52 15.75
N ARG A 121 7.57 9.79 16.15
CA ARG A 121 6.52 10.40 17.00
C ARG A 121 5.91 11.67 16.40
N THR A 122 6.37 12.04 15.21
CA THR A 122 5.95 13.24 14.46
C THR A 122 5.92 12.92 12.96
N ALA A 123 5.35 13.83 12.17
CA ALA A 123 5.37 13.73 10.70
C ALA A 123 6.77 13.86 10.08
N GLY A 124 7.81 14.18 10.88
CA GLY A 124 9.17 14.37 10.41
C GLY A 124 9.75 13.15 9.69
N ALA A 125 9.40 11.93 10.12
CA ALA A 125 9.82 10.71 9.44
C ALA A 125 9.24 10.64 8.01
N ASN A 126 7.97 10.96 7.84
CA ASN A 126 7.31 10.96 6.53
C ASN A 126 7.87 12.07 5.62
N ILE A 127 8.10 13.27 6.16
CA ILE A 127 8.71 14.37 5.42
C ILE A 127 10.13 13.99 4.97
N MET A 128 10.94 13.44 5.87
CA MET A 128 12.30 13.02 5.55
C MET A 128 12.34 11.98 4.43
N VAL A 129 11.55 10.91 4.55
CA VAL A 129 11.50 9.84 3.54
C VAL A 129 10.96 10.37 2.20
N GLY A 130 9.89 11.18 2.23
CA GLY A 130 9.33 11.80 1.03
C GLY A 130 10.32 12.73 0.35
N SER A 131 11.01 13.59 1.11
CA SER A 131 12.05 14.48 0.59
C SER A 131 13.20 13.71 -0.02
N ILE A 132 13.66 12.62 0.60
CA ILE A 132 14.72 11.77 0.02
C ILE A 132 14.30 11.23 -1.35
N PHE A 133 13.08 10.71 -1.48
CA PHE A 133 12.60 10.20 -2.77
C PHE A 133 12.39 11.29 -3.82
N VAL A 134 11.88 12.46 -3.43
CA VAL A 134 11.75 13.61 -4.34
C VAL A 134 13.12 14.07 -4.83
N LEU A 135 14.10 14.22 -3.94
CA LEU A 135 15.46 14.61 -4.31
C LEU A 135 16.12 13.55 -5.19
N LEU A 136 15.92 12.26 -4.90
CA LEU A 136 16.39 11.16 -5.74
C LEU A 136 15.80 11.25 -7.15
N GLY A 137 14.49 11.46 -7.27
CA GLY A 137 13.80 11.63 -8.55
C GLY A 137 14.32 12.84 -9.33
N ILE A 138 14.45 14.00 -8.69
CA ILE A 138 14.93 15.23 -9.35
C ILE A 138 16.39 15.10 -9.80
N PHE A 139 17.28 14.65 -8.91
CA PHE A 139 18.71 14.67 -9.20
C PHE A 139 19.19 13.49 -10.05
N PHE A 140 18.52 12.33 -9.95
CA PHE A 140 18.96 11.12 -10.64
C PHE A 140 17.97 10.61 -11.69
N GLY A 141 16.71 11.04 -11.67
CA GLY A 141 15.71 10.63 -12.66
C GLY A 141 15.62 9.12 -12.78
N GLN A 142 15.65 8.61 -14.02
CA GLN A 142 15.64 7.17 -14.29
C GLN A 142 16.87 6.44 -13.71
N ASN A 143 18.00 7.13 -13.53
CA ASN A 143 19.21 6.55 -12.95
C ASN A 143 19.06 6.28 -11.44
N ALA A 144 18.04 6.85 -10.78
CA ALA A 144 17.73 6.53 -9.39
C ALA A 144 17.44 5.03 -9.20
N ILE A 145 16.95 4.35 -10.23
CA ILE A 145 16.71 2.90 -10.22
C ILE A 145 17.99 2.11 -9.94
N ILE A 146 19.17 2.61 -10.33
CA ILE A 146 20.47 1.98 -10.04
C ILE A 146 20.71 1.93 -8.52
N ILE A 147 20.38 3.04 -7.82
CA ILE A 147 20.48 3.12 -6.36
C ILE A 147 19.44 2.20 -5.71
N LEU A 148 18.20 2.17 -6.22
CA LEU A 148 17.14 1.33 -5.67
C LEU A 148 17.43 -0.17 -5.87
N ASN A 149 18.08 -0.55 -6.97
CA ASN A 149 18.51 -1.93 -7.26
C ASN A 149 19.65 -2.42 -6.35
N LEU A 150 20.20 -1.55 -5.48
CA LEU A 150 21.05 -2.00 -4.37
C LEU A 150 20.28 -2.88 -3.38
N LEU A 151 18.95 -2.76 -3.33
CA LEU A 151 18.09 -3.61 -2.52
C LEU A 151 17.83 -4.93 -3.26
N PRO A 152 18.32 -6.08 -2.73
CA PRO A 152 18.06 -7.37 -3.35
C PRO A 152 16.57 -7.67 -3.43
N LEU A 153 16.10 -8.12 -4.59
CA LEU A 153 14.70 -8.56 -4.77
C LEU A 153 14.29 -9.67 -3.79
N SER A 154 15.24 -10.51 -3.36
CA SER A 154 15.03 -11.53 -2.33
C SER A 154 14.55 -10.93 -1.01
N ILE A 155 15.08 -9.78 -0.62
CA ILE A 155 14.71 -9.11 0.62
C ILE A 155 13.34 -8.47 0.49
N LEU A 156 13.03 -7.86 -0.64
CA LEU A 156 11.69 -7.37 -0.91
C LEU A 156 10.67 -8.52 -0.86
N GLY A 157 10.99 -9.68 -1.45
CA GLY A 157 10.15 -10.88 -1.40
C GLY A 157 9.93 -11.40 0.02
N VAL A 158 10.98 -11.48 0.84
CA VAL A 158 10.86 -11.88 2.26
C VAL A 158 10.00 -10.89 3.05
N LEU A 159 10.19 -9.58 2.83
CA LEU A 159 9.38 -8.55 3.47
C LEU A 159 7.90 -8.65 3.06
N LEU A 160 7.62 -8.92 1.78
CA LEU A 160 6.26 -9.11 1.27
C LEU A 160 5.60 -10.36 1.86
N ILE A 161 6.31 -11.50 1.91
CA ILE A 161 5.80 -12.72 2.55
C ILE A 161 5.52 -12.48 4.03
N PHE A 162 6.46 -11.86 4.74
CA PHE A 162 6.31 -11.57 6.16
C PHE A 162 5.11 -10.64 6.42
N SER A 163 4.99 -9.55 5.65
CA SER A 163 3.87 -8.62 5.77
C SER A 163 2.54 -9.29 5.40
N GLY A 164 2.51 -10.15 4.37
CA GLY A 164 1.34 -10.90 3.96
C GLY A 164 0.90 -11.90 5.04
N ALA A 165 1.86 -12.62 5.64
CA ALA A 165 1.60 -13.53 6.75
C ALA A 165 1.07 -12.79 7.98
N GLN A 166 1.66 -11.64 8.32
CA GLN A 166 1.19 -10.80 9.43
C GLN A 166 -0.24 -10.31 9.20
N LEU A 167 -0.59 -9.94 7.97
CA LEU A 167 -1.97 -9.56 7.62
C LEU A 167 -2.92 -10.75 7.68
N ALA A 168 -2.48 -11.94 7.27
CA ALA A 168 -3.27 -13.17 7.36
C ALA A 168 -3.58 -13.57 8.81
N LEU A 169 -2.69 -13.26 9.77
CA LEU A 169 -2.93 -13.54 11.19
C LEU A 169 -4.12 -12.77 11.79
N MET A 170 -4.57 -11.67 11.17
CA MET A 170 -5.80 -10.97 11.60
C MET A 170 -7.06 -11.84 11.49
N ILE A 171 -6.99 -13.00 10.81
CA ILE A 171 -8.07 -13.99 10.83
C ILE A 171 -8.40 -14.47 12.26
N GLN A 172 -7.46 -14.34 13.21
CA GLN A 172 -7.65 -14.70 14.62
C GLN A 172 -8.66 -13.79 15.33
N ASP A 173 -8.92 -12.60 14.80
CA ASP A 173 -9.91 -11.67 15.36
C ASP A 173 -11.35 -12.08 15.02
N LEU A 174 -11.55 -13.07 14.12
CA LEU A 174 -12.85 -13.62 13.78
C LEU A 174 -13.27 -14.70 14.79
N THR A 175 -14.18 -14.35 15.69
CA THR A 175 -14.64 -15.26 16.76
C THR A 175 -15.79 -16.18 16.33
N GLU A 176 -16.60 -15.77 15.35
CA GLU A 176 -17.77 -16.52 14.89
C GLU A 176 -17.44 -17.44 13.71
N LYS A 177 -17.97 -18.68 13.74
CA LYS A 177 -17.77 -19.67 12.65
C LYS A 177 -18.27 -19.16 11.30
N LYS A 178 -19.38 -18.41 11.31
CA LYS A 178 -19.98 -17.82 10.11
C LYS A 178 -19.04 -16.81 9.45
N ASP A 179 -18.39 -15.97 10.26
CA ASP A 179 -17.46 -14.95 9.76
C ASP A 179 -16.17 -15.59 9.23
N LEU A 180 -15.66 -16.60 9.93
CA LEU A 180 -14.51 -17.38 9.45
C LEU A 180 -14.81 -18.09 8.13
N PHE A 181 -16.00 -18.67 7.98
CA PHE A 181 -16.44 -19.30 6.73
C PHE A 181 -16.46 -18.30 5.57
N VAL A 182 -17.04 -17.11 5.78
CA VAL A 182 -17.04 -16.04 4.76
C VAL A 182 -15.61 -15.66 4.38
N ALA A 183 -14.73 -15.44 5.37
CA ALA A 183 -13.34 -15.05 5.11
C ALA A 183 -12.57 -16.12 4.31
N LEU A 184 -12.74 -17.41 4.62
CA LEU A 184 -12.09 -18.50 3.90
C LEU A 184 -12.60 -18.64 2.46
N ILE A 185 -13.91 -18.49 2.24
CA ILE A 185 -14.48 -18.48 0.88
C ILE A 185 -13.94 -17.29 0.08
N MET A 186 -13.90 -16.10 0.69
CA MET A 186 -13.33 -14.92 0.06
C MET A 186 -11.86 -15.14 -0.31
N LEU A 187 -11.06 -15.75 0.57
CA LEU A 187 -9.67 -16.10 0.28
C LEU A 187 -9.58 -17.05 -0.93
N GLY A 188 -10.37 -18.13 -0.94
CA GLY A 188 -10.39 -19.10 -2.04
C GLY A 188 -10.76 -18.47 -3.39
N ILE A 189 -11.79 -17.59 -3.41
CA ILE A 189 -12.20 -16.88 -4.63
C ILE A 189 -11.12 -15.87 -5.05
N THR A 190 -10.49 -15.18 -4.10
CA THR A 190 -9.43 -14.20 -4.42
C THR A 190 -8.25 -14.87 -5.11
N LEU A 191 -7.83 -16.06 -4.64
CA LEU A 191 -6.70 -16.81 -5.19
C LEU A 191 -6.98 -17.43 -6.56
N THR A 192 -8.24 -17.69 -6.89
CA THR A 192 -8.64 -18.39 -8.13
C THR A 192 -9.23 -17.49 -9.21
N VAL A 193 -9.86 -16.38 -8.80
CA VAL A 193 -10.59 -15.47 -9.70
C VAL A 193 -10.03 -14.05 -9.62
N ASN A 194 -10.43 -13.29 -8.60
CA ASN A 194 -9.94 -11.95 -8.29
C ASN A 194 -10.60 -11.44 -6.99
N LEU A 195 -10.08 -10.33 -6.49
CA LEU A 195 -10.59 -9.65 -5.29
C LEU A 195 -12.03 -9.13 -5.48
N ALA A 196 -12.42 -8.74 -6.70
CA ALA A 196 -13.76 -8.22 -7.00
C ALA A 196 -14.84 -9.24 -6.68
N ALA A 197 -14.70 -10.42 -7.28
CA ALA A 197 -15.62 -11.54 -7.15
C ALA A 197 -15.66 -12.00 -5.69
N ALA A 198 -14.49 -12.11 -5.05
CA ALA A 198 -14.41 -12.47 -3.65
C ALA A 198 -15.20 -11.51 -2.77
N PHE A 199 -15.04 -10.20 -2.96
CA PHE A 199 -15.77 -9.21 -2.17
C PHE A 199 -17.28 -9.26 -2.38
N ILE A 200 -17.74 -9.31 -3.63
CA ILE A 200 -19.17 -9.37 -3.96
C ILE A 200 -19.80 -10.65 -3.39
N CYS A 201 -19.18 -11.81 -3.63
CA CYS A 201 -19.65 -13.08 -3.09
C CYS A 201 -19.62 -13.08 -1.56
N GLY A 202 -18.56 -12.54 -0.95
CA GLY A 202 -18.42 -12.41 0.50
C GLY A 202 -19.57 -11.63 1.14
N ILE A 203 -19.95 -10.49 0.54
CA ILE A 203 -21.13 -9.71 0.98
C ILE A 203 -22.39 -10.57 0.90
N ILE A 204 -22.65 -11.20 -0.24
CA ILE A 204 -23.86 -12.00 -0.45
C ILE A 204 -23.96 -13.12 0.60
N ILE A 205 -22.87 -13.85 0.82
CA ILE A 205 -22.82 -14.95 1.80
C ILE A 205 -22.98 -14.41 3.22
N ALA A 206 -22.30 -13.31 3.58
CA ALA A 206 -22.42 -12.71 4.90
C ALA A 206 -23.87 -12.31 5.23
N TYR A 207 -24.57 -11.66 4.30
CA TYR A 207 -25.98 -11.31 4.48
C TYR A 207 -26.89 -12.54 4.53
N ALA A 208 -26.63 -13.57 3.71
CA ALA A 208 -27.40 -14.81 3.73
C ALA A 208 -27.29 -15.55 5.07
N LEU A 209 -26.07 -15.65 5.64
CA LEU A 209 -25.81 -16.29 6.93
C LEU A 209 -26.36 -15.50 8.13
N LYS A 210 -26.46 -14.18 7.98
CA LYS A 210 -27.07 -13.28 8.97
C LYS A 210 -28.61 -13.35 8.95
N SER A 211 -29.22 -13.69 7.83
CA SER A 211 -30.67 -13.87 7.72
C SER A 211 -31.21 -15.12 8.46
N GLU A 212 -30.37 -15.92 9.12
CA GLU A 212 -30.68 -17.21 9.79
C GLU A 212 -31.36 -18.29 8.93
N LYS A 213 -31.63 -18.01 7.64
CA LYS A 213 -32.22 -18.96 6.70
C LYS A 213 -31.26 -20.07 6.26
N VAL A 214 -29.97 -19.89 6.50
CA VAL A 214 -28.88 -20.81 6.13
C VAL A 214 -27.91 -20.89 7.32
N ASN A 215 -27.57 -22.11 7.73
CA ASN A 215 -26.67 -22.36 8.85
C ASN A 215 -25.47 -23.20 8.39
N VAL A 216 -24.29 -22.90 8.93
CA VAL A 216 -23.00 -23.51 8.58
C VAL A 216 -22.26 -23.86 9.87
#